data_AF-R0JUF9-F1
#
_entry.id   AF-R0JUF9-F1
#
_cell.length_a   1.000
_cell.length_b   1.000
_cell.length_c   1.000
_cell.angle_alpha   90.00
_cell.angle_beta   90.00
_cell.angle_gamma   90.00
#
_symmetry.space_group_name_H-M   'P 1'
#
loop_
_entity.id
_entity.type
_entity.pdbx_description
1 polymer ?
#
loop_
_entity_poly.entity_id
_entity_poly.type
_entity_poly.pdbx_seq_one_letter_code
_entity_poly.pdbx_strand_id
1 'polypeptide(L)' 'MAGWIMRENRVPHYQREHQRHDGLRTWEKGRGKWMVPGYKMLMYTSFGASMYMMTRLVLGHKTWYNKN' A
#
# COMPACT_ATOMS: atom_id res chain seq x y z
N MET A 1 -0.91 28.36 -13.81
CA MET A 1 -2.32 28.08 -14.17
C MET A 1 -2.52 27.39 -15.53
N ALA A 2 -1.55 27.39 -16.46
CA ALA A 2 -1.70 26.80 -17.80
C ALA A 2 -1.81 25.26 -17.85
N GLY A 3 -1.42 24.54 -16.80
CA GLY A 3 -1.41 23.07 -16.79
C GLY A 3 -2.78 22.39 -16.64
N TRP A 4 -3.80 23.10 -16.13
CA TRP A 4 -5.15 22.54 -15.96
C TRP A 4 -6.04 22.75 -17.19
N ILE A 5 -5.79 23.80 -17.97
CA ILE A 5 -6.63 24.22 -19.10
C ILE A 5 -6.33 23.40 -20.36
N MET A 6 -5.07 23.00 -20.58
CA MET A 6 -4.63 22.25 -21.77
C MET A 6 -4.41 20.74 -21.52
N ARG A 7 -4.92 20.20 -20.40
CA ARG A 7 -4.77 18.77 -20.09
C ARG A 7 -5.85 17.97 -20.82
N GLU A 8 -5.43 16.93 -21.54
CA GLU A 8 -6.35 15.98 -22.15
C GLU A 8 -7.29 15.37 -21.10
N ASN A 9 -8.59 15.42 -21.39
CA ASN A 9 -9.61 14.91 -20.50
C ASN A 9 -9.60 13.37 -20.46
N ARG A 10 -9.02 12.80 -19.40
CA ARG A 10 -9.02 11.35 -19.15
C ARG A 10 -10.19 10.86 -18.28
N VAL A 11 -11.15 11.72 -17.94
CA VAL A 11 -12.29 11.34 -17.10
C VAL A 11 -13.10 10.18 -17.72
N PRO A 12 -13.48 10.22 -19.02
CA PRO A 12 -14.20 9.09 -19.63
C PRO A 12 -13.39 7.79 -19.64
N HIS A 13 -12.06 7.89 -19.75
CA HIS A 13 -11.16 6.74 -19.67
C HIS A 13 -11.23 6.08 -18.29
N TYR A 14 -11.07 6.85 -17.21
CA TYR A 14 -11.15 6.32 -15.85
C TYR A 14 -12.56 5.84 -15.48
N GLN A 15 -13.62 6.50 -15.99
CA GLN A 15 -15.00 6.03 -15.80
C GLN A 15 -15.19 4.63 -16.39
N ARG A 16 -14.74 4.38 -17.63
CA ARG A 16 -14.80 3.05 -18.26
C ARG A 16 -14.00 2.00 -17.48
N GLU A 17 -12.82 2.37 -16.98
CA GLU A 17 -11.97 1.47 -16.20
C GLU A 17 -12.61 1.06 -14.87
N HIS A 18 -13.14 2.02 -14.11
CA HIS A 18 -13.71 1.76 -12.79
C HIS A 18 -15.13 1.16 -12.83
N GLN A 19 -15.93 1.52 -13.83
CA GLN A 19 -17.31 1.02 -13.99
C GLN A 19 -17.38 -0.34 -14.70
N ARG A 20 -16.26 -0.90 -15.17
CA ARG A 20 -16.22 -2.25 -15.74
C ARG A 20 -16.67 -3.30 -14.72
N HIS A 21 -17.58 -4.20 -15.11
CA HIS A 21 -18.03 -5.34 -14.30
C HIS A 21 -17.02 -6.49 -14.37
N ASP A 22 -15.87 -6.31 -13.74
CA ASP A 22 -14.78 -7.29 -13.63
C ASP A 22 -14.73 -8.01 -12.26
N GLY A 23 -15.66 -7.69 -11.35
CA GLY A 23 -15.72 -8.26 -10.00
C GLY A 23 -14.60 -7.78 -9.07
N LEU A 24 -13.73 -6.89 -9.54
CA LEU A 24 -12.62 -6.35 -8.75
C LEU A 24 -13.07 -5.16 -7.91
N ARG A 25 -12.46 -5.02 -6.73
CA ARG A 25 -12.73 -3.86 -5.87
C ARG A 25 -12.12 -2.60 -6.45
N THR A 26 -12.71 -1.44 -6.16
CA THR A 26 -12.28 -0.15 -6.69
C THR A 26 -10.80 0.14 -6.46
N TRP A 27 -10.26 -0.22 -5.29
CA TRP A 27 -8.85 0.00 -4.93
C TRP A 27 -7.87 -1.00 -5.58
N GLU A 28 -8.35 -2.06 -6.23
CA GLU A 28 -7.52 -3.01 -6.97
C GLU A 28 -7.42 -2.64 -8.46
N LYS A 29 -8.20 -1.66 -8.93
CA LYS A 29 -8.21 -1.22 -10.32
C LYS A 29 -7.09 -0.22 -10.62
N GLY A 30 -6.69 -0.15 -11.90
CA GLY A 30 -5.61 0.71 -12.39
C GLY A 30 -4.30 0.48 -11.66
N ARG A 31 -3.75 1.55 -11.08
CA ARG A 31 -2.49 1.52 -10.32
C ARG A 31 -2.59 0.73 -9.02
N GLY A 32 -3.81 0.47 -8.54
CA GLY A 32 -4.07 -0.33 -7.34
C GLY A 32 -3.50 -1.74 -7.42
N LYS A 33 -3.41 -2.33 -8.62
CA LYS A 33 -2.86 -3.68 -8.85
C LYS A 33 -1.45 -3.88 -8.29
N TRP A 34 -0.62 -2.83 -8.29
CA TRP A 34 0.76 -2.90 -7.80
C TRP A 34 0.96 -2.11 -6.50
N MET A 35 0.26 -0.98 -6.34
CA MET A 35 0.34 -0.18 -5.12
C MET A 35 -0.21 -0.91 -3.90
N VAL A 36 -1.35 -1.59 -4.02
CA VAL A 36 -1.99 -2.27 -2.88
C VAL A 36 -1.15 -3.45 -2.38
N PRO A 37 -0.61 -4.34 -3.24
CA PRO A 37 0.31 -5.37 -2.79
C PRO A 37 1.59 -4.81 -2.16
N GLY A 38 2.19 -3.77 -2.76
CA GLY A 38 3.38 -3.11 -2.21
C GLY A 38 3.13 -2.52 -0.82
N TYR A 39 1.99 -1.84 -0.64
CA TYR A 39 1.56 -1.32 0.65
C TYR A 39 1.33 -2.44 1.68
N LYS A 40 0.62 -3.52 1.30
CA LYS A 40 0.37 -4.67 2.18
C LYS A 40 1.68 -5.31 2.66
N MET A 41 2.66 -5.48 1.77
CA MET A 41 3.97 -6.01 2.13
C MET A 41 4.66 -5.14 3.18
N LEU A 42 4.74 -3.82 2.96
CA LEU A 42 5.34 -2.89 3.92
C LEU A 42 4.58 -2.87 5.26
N MET A 43 3.26 -2.92 5.22
CA MET A 43 2.41 -2.94 6.42
C MET A 43 2.65 -4.21 7.25
N TYR A 44 2.60 -5.39 6.65
CA TYR A 44 2.79 -6.64 7.39
C TYR A 44 4.23 -6.84 7.87
N THR A 45 5.22 -6.41 7.08
CA THR A 45 6.63 -6.47 7.50
C THR A 45 6.92 -5.54 8.68
N SER A 46 6.47 -4.28 8.64
CA SER A 46 6.64 -3.33 9.74
C SER A 46 5.86 -3.74 11.00
N PHE A 47 4.65 -4.26 10.83
CA PHE A 47 3.87 -4.81 11.94
C PHE A 47 4.57 -6.00 12.59
N GLY A 48 5.03 -6.98 11.80
CA GLY A 48 5.77 -8.13 12.28
C GLY A 48 7.07 -7.75 13.00
N ALA A 49 7.83 -6.80 12.43
CA ALA A 49 9.04 -6.25 13.05
C ALA A 49 8.76 -5.59 14.41
N SER A 50 7.66 -4.84 14.51
CA SER A 50 7.27 -4.16 15.76
C SER A 50 6.86 -5.16 16.83
N MET A 51 6.06 -6.17 16.48
CA MET A 51 5.68 -7.26 17.39
C MET A 51 6.89 -8.08 17.83
N TYR A 52 7.81 -8.39 16.92
CA TYR A 52 9.07 -9.06 17.25
C TYR A 52 9.88 -8.28 18.29
N MET A 53 10.07 -6.98 18.09
CA MET A 53 10.80 -6.15 19.04
C MET A 53 10.08 -5.97 20.37
N MET A 54 8.74 -5.89 20.36
CA MET A 54 7.94 -5.88 21.59
C MET A 54 8.15 -7.17 22.40
N THR A 55 8.05 -8.34 21.75
CA THR A 55 8.28 -9.63 22.42
C THR A 55 9.71 -9.75 22.95
N ARG A 56 10.70 -9.32 22.16
CA ARG A 56 12.10 -9.30 22.58
C ARG A 56 12.32 -8.39 23.80
N LEU A 57 11.68 -7.23 23.82
CA LEU A 57 11.76 -6.28 24.94
C LEU A 57 11.11 -6.85 26.22
N VAL A 58 9.98 -7.55 26.10
CA VAL A 58 9.36 -8.27 27.22
C VAL A 58 10.31 -9.34 27.79
N LEU A 59 11.11 -10.00 26.94
CA LEU A 59 12.13 -10.97 27.35
C LEU A 59 13.46 -10.33 27.78
N GLY A 60 13.54 -8.99 27.86
CA GLY A 60 14.72 -8.26 28.33
C GLY A 60 15.79 -7.96 27.27
N HIS A 61 15.56 -8.30 26.01
CA HIS A 61 16.49 -8.03 24.91
C HIS A 61 16.23 -6.65 24.29
N LYS A 62 17.25 -5.80 24.21
CA LYS A 62 17.13 -4.43 23.66
C LYS A 62 17.44 -4.33 22.16
N THR A 63 18.07 -5.36 21.58
CA THR A 63 18.52 -5.36 20.19
C THR A 63 17.90 -6.51 19.39
N TRP A 64 17.94 -6.37 18.06
CA TRP A 64 17.34 -7.32 17.11
C TRP A 64 17.95 -8.72 17.17
N TYR A 65 19.28 -8.80 17.30
CA TYR A 65 20.03 -10.06 17.18
C TYR A 65 20.86 -10.41 18.42
N ASN A 66 21.23 -9.42 19.23
CA ASN A 66 22.07 -9.64 20.41
C ASN A 66 21.20 -9.84 21.65
N LYS A 67 21.75 -10.52 22.66
CA LYS A 67 21.09 -10.72 23.95
C LYS A 67 21.08 -9.44 24.80
N ASN A 68 21.99 -8.51 24.51
CA ASN A 68 22.16 -7.22 25.18
C ASN A 68 21.81 -6.05 24.27
#